data_AF-A0A1P8WNI9-F1
#
_entry.id   AF-A0A1P8WNI9-F1
#
_cell.length_a   1.000
_cell.length_b   1.000
_cell.length_c   1.000
_cell.angle_alpha   90.00
_cell.angle_beta   90.00
_cell.angle_gamma   90.00
#
_symmetry.space_group_name_H-M   'P 1'
#
loop_
_entity.id
_entity.type
_entity.pdbx_description
1 polymer ?
#
loop_
_entity_poly.entity_id
_entity_poly.type
_entity_poly.pdbx_seq_one_letter_code
_entity_poly.pdbx_strand_id
1 'polypeptide(L)'
;MAESNDDLNSHLKRAFKKRDEPQTTLPVKANVEVIEQSEPEATQEVAEDKMGMISRLKLRNAESAHELQKARTTYETEIELIRHKADAAIRESKAFWDAKSVEVAESIKTYVQSTVRALEIDRLDSRNDDLRRAYESAATALDKAKSSSLPEVMKDRLIQDILTNFEKTLARIQEDTIVAKYDLD
;
A
#
# COMPACT_ATOMS: atom_id res chain seq x y z
N MET A 1 9.54 -3.61 23.42
CA MET A 1 8.53 -2.94 22.56
C MET A 1 8.27 -3.70 21.24
N ALA A 2 8.46 -5.03 21.19
CA ALA A 2 8.24 -5.82 19.97
C ALA A 2 6.88 -6.54 19.93
N GLU A 3 6.23 -6.73 21.10
CA GLU A 3 5.04 -7.57 21.23
C GLU A 3 3.75 -6.93 20.66
N SER A 4 3.64 -5.60 20.59
CA SER A 4 2.42 -4.94 20.09
C SER A 4 2.30 -4.93 18.56
N ASN A 5 3.41 -5.10 17.83
CA ASN A 5 3.41 -5.09 16.37
C ASN A 5 2.96 -6.45 15.79
N ASP A 6 3.25 -7.55 16.47
CA ASP A 6 2.81 -8.88 16.06
C ASP A 6 1.29 -9.06 16.21
N ASP A 7 0.71 -8.45 17.24
CA ASP A 7 -0.75 -8.43 17.43
C ASP A 7 -1.47 -7.70 16.30
N LEU A 8 -0.97 -6.53 15.88
CA LEU A 8 -1.59 -5.78 14.79
C LEU A 8 -1.52 -6.53 13.45
N ASN A 9 -0.37 -7.16 13.19
CA ASN A 9 -0.11 -7.90 11.96
C ASN A 9 -0.93 -9.20 11.92
N SER A 10 -1.11 -9.86 13.06
CA SER A 10 -1.99 -11.03 13.19
C SER A 10 -3.47 -10.65 13.00
N HIS A 11 -3.88 -9.49 13.51
CA HIS A 11 -5.24 -8.99 13.40
C HIS A 11 -5.61 -8.63 11.95
N LEU A 12 -4.67 -8.02 11.23
CA LEU A 12 -4.82 -7.72 9.80
C LEU A 12 -4.91 -9.00 8.97
N LYS A 13 -3.99 -9.96 9.17
CA LYS A 13 -4.04 -11.26 8.48
C LYS A 13 -5.36 -12.01 8.70
N ARG A 14 -5.91 -11.95 9.92
CA ARG A 14 -7.20 -12.56 10.25
C ARG A 14 -8.38 -11.88 9.56
N ALA A 15 -8.33 -10.56 9.40
CA ALA A 15 -9.35 -9.79 8.70
C ALA A 15 -9.37 -10.07 7.18
N PHE A 16 -8.20 -10.24 6.56
CA PHE A 16 -8.11 -10.63 5.15
C PHE A 16 -8.61 -12.06 4.92
N LYS A 17 -8.28 -13.00 5.81
CA LYS A 17 -8.71 -14.40 5.68
C LYS A 17 -10.23 -14.59 5.76
N LYS A 18 -10.93 -13.77 6.55
CA LYS A 18 -12.41 -13.75 6.61
C LYS A 18 -13.08 -13.20 5.35
N ARG A 19 -12.35 -12.49 4.50
CA ARG A 19 -12.88 -11.89 3.27
C ARG A 19 -12.84 -12.85 2.07
N ASP A 20 -11.97 -13.85 2.13
CA ASP A 20 -11.80 -14.87 1.08
C ASP A 20 -12.72 -16.08 1.25
N GLU A 21 -13.43 -16.20 2.38
CA GLU A 21 -14.43 -17.26 2.58
C GLU A 21 -15.79 -16.82 2.00
N PRO A 22 -16.29 -17.47 0.92
CA PRO A 22 -17.62 -17.17 0.41
C PRO A 22 -18.67 -17.62 1.43
N GLN A 23 -19.38 -16.67 2.05
CA GLN A 23 -20.62 -16.96 2.77
C GLN A 23 -21.73 -17.30 1.76
N THR A 24 -21.75 -18.54 1.29
CA THR A 24 -22.88 -19.09 0.54
C THR A 24 -23.63 -20.09 1.42
N THR A 25 -24.70 -19.62 2.05
CA THR A 25 -25.82 -20.48 2.46
C THR A 25 -27.08 -19.98 1.76
N LEU A 26 -27.12 -20.13 0.43
CA LEU A 26 -28.39 -20.13 -0.29
C LEU A 26 -29.01 -21.52 -0.16
N PRO A 27 -30.26 -21.67 0.33
CA PRO A 27 -30.93 -22.96 0.36
C PRO A 27 -31.16 -23.48 -1.07
N VAL A 28 -30.83 -24.75 -1.23
CA VAL A 28 -30.84 -25.54 -2.46
C VAL A 28 -32.26 -25.76 -2.98
N LYS A 29 -32.45 -25.46 -4.27
CA LYS A 29 -33.35 -26.06 -5.28
C LYS A 29 -34.73 -26.56 -4.79
N ALA A 30 -35.78 -25.79 -5.10
CA ALA A 30 -37.08 -26.37 -5.42
C ALA A 30 -37.13 -26.69 -6.92
N ASN A 31 -37.45 -27.94 -7.26
CA ASN A 31 -37.65 -28.40 -8.64
C ASN A 31 -38.69 -27.53 -9.34
N VAL A 32 -38.30 -26.91 -10.45
CA VAL A 32 -39.24 -26.31 -11.41
C VAL A 32 -39.34 -27.30 -12.56
N GLU A 33 -40.49 -27.96 -12.67
CA GLU A 33 -40.88 -28.66 -13.89
C GLU A 33 -40.94 -27.63 -15.02
N VAL A 34 -40.13 -27.86 -16.06
CA VAL A 34 -40.18 -27.11 -17.31
C VAL A 34 -41.46 -27.52 -18.02
N ILE A 35 -42.47 -26.65 -18.01
CA ILE A 35 -43.60 -26.75 -18.92
C ILE A 35 -43.11 -26.17 -20.26
N GLU A 36 -43.01 -27.03 -21.27
CA GLU A 36 -42.71 -26.64 -22.65
C GLU A 36 -43.70 -25.57 -23.13
N GLN A 37 -43.13 -24.45 -23.58
CA GLN A 37 -43.86 -23.38 -24.24
C GLN A 37 -44.34 -23.87 -25.60
N SER A 38 -45.66 -23.96 -25.77
CA SER A 38 -46.30 -24.08 -27.09
C SER A 38 -46.45 -22.67 -27.67
N GLU A 39 -46.10 -22.52 -28.95
CA GLU A 39 -46.23 -21.28 -29.73
C GLU A 39 -47.69 -20.77 -29.75
N PRO A 40 -47.91 -19.44 -29.78
CA PRO A 40 -49.26 -18.91 -29.97
C PRO A 40 -49.61 -18.91 -31.46
N GLU A 41 -50.48 -19.81 -31.88
CA GLU A 41 -51.13 -19.74 -33.21
C GLU A 41 -52.27 -18.72 -33.22
N ALA A 42 -52.21 -17.88 -34.27
CA ALA A 42 -53.24 -17.09 -34.94
C ALA A 42 -54.42 -16.52 -34.13
N THR A 43 -54.45 -15.18 -34.10
CA THR A 43 -55.59 -14.30 -33.82
C THR A 43 -56.87 -14.76 -34.53
N GLN A 44 -57.85 -15.22 -33.76
CA GLN A 44 -59.26 -15.27 -34.17
C GLN A 44 -59.98 -14.03 -33.62
N GLU A 45 -60.60 -13.28 -34.52
CA GLU A 45 -61.50 -12.16 -34.24
C GLU A 45 -62.65 -12.63 -33.34
N VAL A 46 -62.67 -12.15 -32.10
CA VAL A 46 -63.76 -12.45 -31.15
C VAL A 46 -64.87 -11.44 -31.35
N ALA A 47 -65.99 -11.91 -31.91
CA ALA A 47 -67.26 -11.20 -31.93
C ALA A 47 -67.63 -10.69 -30.53
N GLU A 48 -67.87 -9.38 -30.42
CA GLU A 48 -67.95 -8.64 -29.15
C GLU A 48 -69.15 -8.95 -28.26
N ASP A 49 -70.11 -9.79 -28.66
CA ASP A 49 -71.30 -10.03 -27.84
C ASP A 49 -71.42 -11.49 -27.39
N LYS A 50 -71.21 -11.68 -26.07
CA LYS A 50 -71.32 -12.91 -25.24
C LYS A 50 -70.02 -13.67 -24.95
N MET A 51 -68.99 -12.97 -24.46
CA MET A 51 -68.03 -13.64 -23.57
C MET A 51 -68.75 -14.06 -22.28
N GLY A 52 -69.01 -15.36 -22.14
CA GLY A 52 -69.52 -15.98 -20.92
C GLY A 52 -68.62 -15.69 -19.72
N MET A 53 -69.19 -15.71 -18.51
CA MET A 53 -68.53 -15.36 -17.26
C MET A 53 -67.18 -16.09 -17.06
N ILE A 54 -67.09 -17.35 -17.54
CA ILE A 54 -65.90 -18.19 -17.47
C ILE A 54 -64.77 -17.68 -18.38
N SER A 55 -65.08 -17.20 -19.59
CA SER A 55 -64.07 -16.66 -20.51
C SER A 55 -63.49 -15.35 -20.00
N ARG A 56 -64.33 -14.48 -19.39
CA ARG A 56 -63.86 -13.26 -18.71
C ARG A 56 -62.98 -13.58 -17.51
N LEU A 57 -63.30 -14.64 -16.76
CA LEU A 57 -62.50 -15.06 -15.61
C LEU A 57 -61.14 -15.64 -16.05
N LYS A 58 -61.10 -16.40 -17.14
CA LYS A 58 -59.84 -16.88 -17.76
C LYS A 58 -58.98 -15.73 -18.28
N LEU A 59 -59.59 -14.74 -18.95
CA LEU A 59 -58.89 -13.56 -19.46
C LEU A 59 -58.28 -12.74 -18.31
N ARG A 60 -59.06 -12.51 -17.25
CA ARG A 60 -58.59 -11.81 -16.04
C ARG A 60 -57.47 -12.57 -15.32
N ASN A 61 -57.53 -13.90 -15.28
CA ASN A 61 -56.46 -14.71 -14.72
C ASN A 61 -55.18 -14.62 -15.58
N ALA A 62 -55.31 -14.63 -16.91
CA ALA A 62 -54.19 -14.48 -17.83
C ALA A 62 -53.56 -13.07 -17.73
N GLU A 63 -54.37 -12.02 -17.64
CA GLU A 63 -53.92 -10.65 -17.37
C GLU A 63 -53.19 -10.55 -16.03
N SER A 64 -53.74 -11.14 -14.96
CA SER A 64 -53.08 -11.16 -13.65
C SER A 64 -51.77 -11.95 -13.66
N ALA A 65 -51.69 -13.04 -14.42
CA ALA A 65 -50.47 -13.84 -14.55
C ALA A 65 -49.39 -13.07 -15.33
N HIS A 66 -49.78 -12.33 -16.37
CA HIS A 66 -48.89 -11.47 -17.14
C HIS A 66 -48.38 -10.27 -16.31
N GLU A 67 -49.25 -9.65 -15.49
CA GLU A 67 -48.85 -8.61 -14.54
C GLU A 67 -47.87 -9.13 -13.49
N LEU A 68 -48.09 -10.33 -12.96
CA LEU A 68 -47.15 -10.99 -12.05
C LEU A 68 -45.82 -11.32 -12.73
N GLN A 69 -45.85 -11.78 -13.99
CA GLN A 69 -44.64 -12.06 -14.75
C GLN A 69 -43.84 -10.77 -15.03
N LYS A 70 -44.52 -9.67 -15.36
CA LYS A 70 -43.89 -8.36 -15.53
C LYS A 70 -43.30 -7.84 -14.22
N ALA A 71 -44.02 -7.97 -13.11
CA ALA A 71 -43.51 -7.60 -11.79
C ALA A 71 -42.26 -8.44 -11.42
N ARG A 72 -42.28 -9.74 -11.73
CA ARG A 72 -41.14 -10.62 -11.52
C ARG A 72 -39.93 -10.19 -12.33
N THR A 73 -40.07 -9.94 -13.63
CA THR A 73 -38.94 -9.50 -14.45
C THR A 73 -38.41 -8.15 -14.01
N THR A 74 -39.27 -7.20 -13.61
CA THR A 74 -38.81 -5.92 -13.06
C THR A 74 -37.97 -6.11 -11.79
N TYR A 75 -38.43 -6.94 -10.83
CA TYR A 75 -37.66 -7.20 -9.62
C TYR A 75 -36.34 -7.93 -9.90
N GLU A 76 -36.34 -8.89 -10.83
CA GLU A 76 -35.12 -9.59 -11.26
C GLU A 76 -34.10 -8.57 -11.83
N THR A 77 -34.54 -7.65 -12.71
CA THR A 77 -33.65 -6.61 -13.25
C THR A 77 -33.15 -5.62 -12.20
N GLU A 78 -34.00 -5.24 -11.23
CA GLU A 78 -33.60 -4.34 -10.14
C GLU A 78 -32.56 -5.00 -9.23
N ILE A 79 -32.73 -6.29 -8.92
CA ILE A 79 -31.76 -7.06 -8.14
C ILE A 79 -30.43 -7.17 -8.87
N GLU A 80 -30.44 -7.45 -10.17
CA GLU A 80 -29.23 -7.49 -11.00
C GLU A 80 -28.52 -6.13 -11.03
N LEU A 81 -29.29 -5.04 -11.17
CA LEU A 81 -28.75 -3.69 -11.16
C LEU A 81 -28.11 -3.34 -9.81
N ILE A 82 -28.71 -3.75 -8.69
CA ILE A 82 -28.13 -3.60 -7.35
C ILE A 82 -26.84 -4.41 -7.23
N ARG A 83 -26.79 -5.65 -7.75
CA ARG A 83 -25.57 -6.48 -7.75
C ARG A 83 -24.44 -5.83 -8.54
N HIS A 84 -24.72 -5.34 -9.75
CA HIS A 84 -23.72 -4.64 -10.55
C HIS A 84 -23.20 -3.37 -9.87
N LYS A 85 -24.08 -2.60 -9.21
CA LYS A 85 -23.67 -1.43 -8.42
C LYS A 85 -22.80 -1.82 -7.22
N ALA A 86 -23.15 -2.90 -6.52
CA ALA A 86 -22.35 -3.40 -5.39
C ALA A 86 -20.96 -3.86 -5.87
N ASP A 87 -20.90 -4.62 -6.96
CA ASP A 87 -19.63 -5.08 -7.55
C ASP A 87 -18.78 -3.92 -8.04
N ALA A 88 -19.39 -2.92 -8.69
CA ALA A 88 -18.70 -1.70 -9.12
C ALA A 88 -18.13 -0.94 -7.92
N ALA A 89 -18.92 -0.74 -6.86
CA ALA A 89 -18.46 -0.07 -5.64
C ALA A 89 -17.31 -0.82 -4.95
N ILE A 90 -17.33 -2.16 -4.95
CA ILE A 90 -16.24 -2.97 -4.42
C ILE A 90 -14.97 -2.79 -5.25
N ARG A 91 -15.08 -2.82 -6.59
CA ARG A 91 -13.93 -2.60 -7.49
C ARG A 91 -13.35 -1.19 -7.33
N GLU A 92 -14.20 -0.18 -7.26
CA GLU A 92 -13.81 1.21 -7.04
C GLU A 92 -13.10 1.38 -5.69
N SER A 93 -13.64 0.81 -4.61
CA SER A 93 -12.99 0.85 -3.29
C SER A 93 -11.63 0.16 -3.32
N LYS A 94 -11.51 -1.00 -3.96
CA LYS A 94 -10.22 -1.69 -4.09
C LYS A 94 -9.22 -0.85 -4.87
N ALA A 95 -9.60 -0.33 -6.03
CA ALA A 95 -8.75 0.53 -6.85
C ALA A 95 -8.31 1.79 -6.10
N PHE A 96 -9.21 2.39 -5.30
CA PHE A 96 -8.88 3.52 -4.44
C PHE A 96 -7.82 3.18 -3.39
N TRP A 97 -7.97 2.06 -2.68
CA TRP A 97 -7.00 1.64 -1.66
C TRP A 97 -5.66 1.23 -2.27
N ASP A 98 -5.67 0.56 -3.42
CA ASP A 98 -4.45 0.22 -4.15
C ASP A 98 -3.72 1.50 -4.58
N ALA A 99 -4.41 2.47 -5.18
CA ALA A 99 -3.83 3.76 -5.56
C ALA A 99 -3.29 4.54 -4.35
N LYS A 100 -4.03 4.58 -3.23
CA LYS A 100 -3.57 5.23 -2.00
C LYS A 100 -2.35 4.56 -1.39
N SER A 101 -2.27 3.23 -1.45
CA SER A 101 -1.10 2.51 -0.96
C SER A 101 0.17 2.86 -1.74
N VAL A 102 0.05 3.04 -3.06
CA VAL A 102 1.16 3.46 -3.94
C VAL A 102 1.58 4.90 -3.64
N GLU A 103 0.62 5.82 -3.55
CA GLU A 103 0.89 7.23 -3.20
C GLU A 103 1.62 7.35 -1.85
N VAL A 104 1.16 6.62 -0.83
CA VAL A 104 1.81 6.60 0.48
C VAL A 104 3.20 5.99 0.39
N ALA A 105 3.38 4.88 -0.32
CA ALA A 105 4.69 4.26 -0.49
C ALA A 105 5.70 5.19 -1.17
N GLU A 106 5.28 5.93 -2.20
CA GLU A 106 6.12 6.93 -2.87
C GLU A 106 6.47 8.10 -1.95
N SER A 107 5.49 8.62 -1.19
CA SER A 107 5.73 9.72 -0.23
C SER A 107 6.76 9.33 0.84
N ILE A 108 6.63 8.12 1.40
CA ILE A 108 7.57 7.58 2.39
C ILE A 108 8.94 7.41 1.74
N LYS A 109 9.01 6.85 0.53
CA LYS A 109 10.26 6.67 -0.20
C LYS A 109 10.97 8.00 -0.42
N THR A 110 10.27 9.02 -0.89
CA THR A 110 10.84 10.36 -1.11
C THR A 110 11.30 10.98 0.21
N TYR A 111 10.50 10.86 1.27
CA TYR A 111 10.88 11.35 2.60
C TYR A 111 12.16 10.67 3.09
N VAL A 112 12.23 9.33 3.09
CA VAL A 112 13.41 8.57 3.51
C VAL A 112 14.64 8.90 2.67
N GLN A 113 14.49 9.03 1.35
CA GLN A 113 15.59 9.42 0.48
C GLN A 113 16.10 10.83 0.81
N SER A 114 15.19 11.78 1.10
CA SER A 114 15.57 13.14 1.47
C SER A 114 16.29 13.20 2.82
N THR A 115 15.82 12.44 3.82
CA THR A 115 16.44 12.41 5.14
C THR A 115 17.79 11.71 5.12
N VAL A 116 17.93 10.60 4.39
CA VAL A 116 19.23 9.92 4.21
C VAL A 116 20.23 10.83 3.51
N ARG A 117 19.82 11.59 2.48
CA ARG A 117 20.71 12.58 1.83
C ARG A 117 21.13 13.69 2.78
N ALA A 118 20.21 14.22 3.58
CA ALA A 118 20.53 15.26 4.56
C ALA A 118 21.53 14.74 5.61
N LEU A 119 21.31 13.53 6.14
CA LEU A 119 22.23 12.90 7.08
C LEU A 119 23.62 12.65 6.48
N GLU A 120 23.70 12.29 5.20
CA GLU A 120 24.99 12.09 4.54
C GLU A 120 25.71 13.43 4.31
N ILE A 121 24.99 14.51 3.99
CA ILE A 121 25.58 15.86 3.89
C ILE A 121 26.09 16.32 5.25
N ASP A 122 25.27 16.27 6.30
CA ASP A 122 25.67 16.67 7.66
C ASP A 122 26.89 15.88 8.14
N ARG A 123 26.98 14.61 7.76
CA ARG A 123 28.13 13.76 8.05
C ARG A 123 29.39 14.16 7.29
N LEU A 124 29.28 14.43 5.99
CA LEU A 124 30.42 14.91 5.19
C LEU A 124 30.94 16.24 5.73
N ASP A 125 30.03 17.14 6.14
CA ASP A 125 30.36 18.42 6.74
C ASP A 125 31.04 18.25 8.10
N SER A 126 30.51 17.41 8.99
CA SER A 126 31.15 17.08 10.27
C SER A 126 32.54 16.50 10.09
N ARG A 127 32.74 15.62 9.10
CA ARG A 127 34.05 15.04 8.80
C ARG A 127 35.03 16.10 8.29
N ASN A 128 34.58 16.99 7.42
CA ASN A 128 35.40 18.09 6.93
C ASN A 128 35.79 19.05 8.06
N ASP A 129 34.88 19.34 8.97
CA ASP A 129 35.14 20.15 10.17
C ASP A 129 36.17 19.49 11.08
N ASP A 130 36.06 18.18 11.33
CA ASP A 130 37.02 17.43 12.14
C ASP A 130 38.41 17.36 11.50
N LEU A 131 38.48 17.17 10.17
CA LEU A 131 39.74 17.25 9.42
C LEU A 131 40.36 18.63 9.57
N ARG A 132 39.58 19.70 9.37
CA ARG A 132 40.06 21.08 9.51
C ARG A 132 40.58 21.36 10.91
N ARG A 133 39.86 20.94 11.97
CA ARG A 133 40.32 21.06 13.36
C ARG A 133 41.61 20.29 13.61
N ALA A 134 41.74 19.08 13.05
CA ALA A 134 42.96 18.29 13.17
C ALA A 134 44.15 18.99 12.51
N TYR A 135 43.96 19.57 11.31
CA TYR A 135 44.98 20.37 10.63
C TYR A 135 45.38 21.61 11.44
N GLU A 136 44.41 22.38 11.95
CA GLU A 136 44.67 23.57 12.77
C GLU A 136 45.43 23.21 14.06
N SER A 137 45.03 22.12 14.72
CA SER A 137 45.72 21.61 15.90
C SER A 137 47.14 21.14 15.60
N ALA A 138 47.36 20.43 14.49
CA ALA A 138 48.68 19.96 14.08
C ALA A 138 49.59 21.13 13.69
N ALA A 139 49.07 22.11 12.94
CA ALA A 139 49.82 23.31 12.56
C ALA A 139 50.27 24.10 13.79
N THR A 140 49.36 24.34 14.74
CA THR A 140 49.71 25.05 15.98
C THR A 140 50.71 24.29 16.85
N ALA A 141 50.64 22.95 16.90
CA ALA A 141 51.62 22.12 17.58
C ALA A 141 53.00 22.16 16.90
N LEU A 142 53.01 22.13 15.57
CA LEU A 142 54.23 22.19 14.75
C LEU A 142 54.94 23.54 14.92
N ASP A 143 54.18 24.64 14.91
CA ASP A 143 54.74 25.98 15.12
C ASP A 143 55.36 26.11 16.51
N LYS A 144 54.70 25.58 17.55
CA LYS A 144 55.24 25.51 18.92
C LYS A 144 56.50 24.65 19.01
N ALA A 145 56.54 23.52 18.31
CA ALA A 145 57.70 22.64 18.28
C ALA A 145 58.90 23.33 17.61
N LYS A 146 58.68 24.03 16.49
CA LYS A 146 59.71 24.81 15.79
C LYS A 146 60.24 25.97 16.63
N SER A 147 59.34 26.71 17.30
CA SER A 147 59.69 27.86 18.14
C SER A 147 60.26 27.48 19.51
N SER A 148 60.26 26.19 19.87
CA SER A 148 60.79 25.74 21.16
C SER A 148 62.31 25.97 21.28
N SER A 149 62.82 26.15 22.49
CA SER A 149 64.26 26.27 22.74
C SER A 149 64.97 24.92 22.92
N LEU A 150 64.41 23.83 22.40
CA LEU A 150 64.96 22.48 22.51
C LEU A 150 66.19 22.29 21.59
N PRO A 151 67.10 21.34 21.90
CA PRO A 151 68.15 20.94 20.98
C PRO A 151 67.56 20.42 19.64
N GLU A 152 68.24 20.70 18.52
CA GLU A 152 67.78 20.36 17.15
C GLU A 152 67.27 18.91 17.04
N VAL A 153 68.03 17.94 17.55
CA VAL A 153 67.69 16.51 17.51
C VAL A 153 66.38 16.19 18.26
N MET A 154 66.10 16.91 19.35
CA MET A 154 64.85 16.74 20.09
C MET A 154 63.68 17.42 19.40
N LYS A 155 63.92 18.55 18.70
CA LYS A 155 62.88 19.19 17.87
C LYS A 155 62.48 18.30 16.71
N ASP A 156 63.45 17.72 16.01
CA ASP A 156 63.17 16.82 14.87
C ASP A 156 62.34 15.62 15.31
N ARG A 157 62.69 15.01 16.45
CA ARG A 157 61.92 13.91 17.03
C ARG A 157 60.50 14.33 17.42
N LEU A 158 60.35 15.50 18.05
CA LEU A 158 59.04 16.03 18.42
C LEU A 158 58.18 16.34 17.19
N ILE A 159 58.76 16.90 16.13
CA ILE A 159 58.08 17.15 14.85
C ILE A 159 57.62 15.83 14.25
N GLN A 160 58.48 14.81 14.24
CA GLN A 160 58.13 13.48 13.74
C GLN A 160 56.97 12.86 14.53
N ASP A 161 57.00 12.94 15.87
CA ASP A 161 55.92 12.45 16.73
C ASP A 161 54.59 13.19 16.47
N ILE A 162 54.63 14.51 16.24
CA ILE A 162 53.45 15.31 15.89
C ILE A 162 52.87 14.85 14.55
N LEU A 163 53.72 14.67 13.52
CA LEU A 163 53.28 14.22 12.20
C LEU A 163 52.70 12.80 12.24
N THR A 164 53.34 11.87 12.94
CA THR A 164 52.83 10.50 13.09
C THR A 164 51.48 10.45 13.83
N ASN A 165 51.30 11.28 14.87
CA ASN A 165 50.00 11.37 15.55
C ASN A 165 48.93 12.02 14.67
N PHE A 166 49.30 13.00 13.85
CA PHE A 166 48.41 13.61 12.89
C PHE A 166 47.94 12.61 11.82
N GLU A 167 48.86 11.81 11.25
CA GLU A 167 48.53 10.75 10.31
C GLU A 167 47.55 9.72 10.90
N LYS A 168 47.79 9.27 12.13
CA LYS A 168 46.86 8.37 12.84
C LYS A 168 45.47 9.00 13.03
N THR A 169 45.43 10.30 13.32
CA THR A 169 44.17 11.03 13.50
C THR A 169 43.41 11.16 12.18
N LEU A 170 44.11 11.43 11.07
CA LEU A 170 43.53 11.44 9.73
C LEU A 170 42.96 10.07 9.35
N ALA A 171 43.73 9.00 9.56
CA ALA A 171 43.29 7.64 9.29
C ALA A 171 42.01 7.31 10.07
N ARG A 172 41.96 7.66 11.37
CA ARG A 172 40.76 7.45 12.20
C ARG A 172 39.54 8.21 11.68
N ILE A 173 39.69 9.47 11.27
CA ILE A 173 38.58 10.29 10.74
C ILE A 173 38.10 9.75 9.38
N GLN A 174 39.01 9.18 8.59
CA GLN A 174 38.66 8.55 7.30
C GLN A 174 37.99 7.18 7.48
N GLU A 175 38.43 6.39 8.46
CA GLU A 175 37.89 5.06 8.78
C GLU A 175 36.60 5.10 9.60
N ASP A 176 36.27 6.23 10.24
CA ASP A 176 35.00 6.44 10.97
C ASP A 176 33.82 6.51 10.01
N THR A 177 33.49 5.34 9.45
CA THR A 177 32.38 5.14 8.54
C THR A 177 31.28 4.31 9.19
N ILE A 178 30.06 4.87 9.18
CA ILE A 178 28.84 4.19 9.66
C ILE A 178 28.61 2.87 8.91
N VAL A 179 29.06 2.75 7.66
CA VAL A 179 28.99 1.50 6.88
C VAL A 179 29.68 0.35 7.61
N ALA A 180 30.87 0.56 8.17
CA ALA A 180 31.59 -0.45 8.95
C ALA A 180 30.96 -0.72 10.33
N LYS A 181 30.22 0.24 10.90
CA LYS A 181 29.60 0.12 12.22
C LYS A 181 28.19 -0.49 12.19
N TYR A 182 27.50 -0.35 11.05
CA TYR A 182 26.12 -0.80 10.87
C TYR A 182 25.98 -1.85 9.76
N ASP A 183 27.08 -2.34 9.19
CA ASP A 183 27.13 -3.43 8.21
C ASP A 183 26.11 -3.21 7.07
N LEU A 184 26.17 -2.01 6.48
CA LEU A 184 25.23 -1.54 5.44
C LEU A 184 25.73 -1.85 4.01
N ASP A 185 26.74 -2.73 3.87
CA ASP A 185 27.26 -3.22 2.58
C ASP A 185 26.41 -4.37 2.00
#